data_AF-A0A9E0RTA8-F1
#
_entry.id   AF-A0A9E0RTA8-F1
#
_cell.length_a   1.000
_cell.length_b   1.000
_cell.length_c   1.000
_cell.angle_alpha   90.00
_cell.angle_beta   90.00
_cell.angle_gamma   90.00
#
_symmetry.space_group_name_H-M   'P 1'
#
loop_
_entity.id
_entity.type
_entity.pdbx_description
1 polymer ?
#
loop_
_entity_poly.entity_id
_entity_poly.type
_entity_poly.pdbx_seq_one_letter_code
_entity_poly.pdbx_strand_id
1 'polypeptide(L)'
;MNILIALIAGLLFGAGLAISGMTDTQVILGFLDIFGDWNPAAAIVMGSALLISIPAFHLVLKRIKPVFDDSFHMPSNTVIDAKLMSGAIIFGIGWGLYGW
;
A
#
# COMPACT_ATOMS: atom_id res chain seq x y z
N MET A 1 16.74 9.47 8.79
CA MET A 1 15.92 9.80 7.60
C MET A 1 16.22 11.20 7.02
N ASN A 2 16.65 11.29 5.76
CA ASN A 2 16.80 12.59 5.06
C ASN A 2 15.44 13.07 4.52
N ILE A 3 14.99 14.25 4.93
CA ILE A 3 13.69 14.85 4.52
C ILE A 3 13.55 14.94 3.01
N LEU A 4 14.63 15.24 2.28
CA LEU A 4 14.60 15.32 0.83
C LEU A 4 14.23 13.98 0.19
N ILE A 5 14.72 12.88 0.75
CA ILE A 5 14.44 11.53 0.26
C ILE A 5 13.00 11.14 0.58
N ALA A 6 12.50 11.50 1.76
CA ALA A 6 11.10 11.30 2.10
C ALA A 6 10.16 12.07 1.14
N LEU A 7 10.52 13.31 0.78
CA LEU A 7 9.77 14.11 -0.18
C LEU A 7 9.77 13.46 -1.58
N ILE A 8 10.94 13.04 -2.07
CA ILE A 8 11.04 12.37 -3.39
C ILE A 8 10.23 11.08 -3.40
N ALA A 9 10.33 10.26 -2.35
CA ALA A 9 9.54 9.04 -2.23
C ALA A 9 8.03 9.32 -2.21
N GLY A 10 7.59 10.35 -1.48
CA GLY A 10 6.20 10.78 -1.44
C GLY A 10 5.69 11.27 -2.80
N LEU A 11 6.51 12.04 -3.54
CA LEU A 11 6.17 12.49 -4.90
C LEU A 11 6.07 11.33 -5.89
N LEU A 12 7.01 10.38 -5.84
CA LEU A 12 6.96 9.18 -6.68
C LEU A 12 5.72 8.32 -6.38
N PHE A 13 5.40 8.14 -5.09
CA PHE A 13 4.22 7.42 -4.66
C PHE A 13 2.93 8.11 -5.12
N GLY A 14 2.79 9.42 -4.89
CA GLY A 14 1.64 10.20 -5.31
C GLY A 14 1.46 10.24 -6.83
N ALA A 15 2.56 10.38 -7.58
CA ALA A 15 2.53 10.29 -9.04
C ALA A 15 2.08 8.90 -9.53
N GLY A 16 2.56 7.84 -8.88
CA GLY A 16 2.13 6.46 -9.17
C GLY A 16 0.64 6.25 -8.91
N LEU A 17 0.11 6.78 -7.80
CA LEU A 17 -1.32 6.73 -7.49
C LEU A 17 -2.16 7.45 -8.56
N ALA A 18 -1.76 8.67 -8.94
CA ALA A 18 -2.47 9.45 -9.95
C ALA A 18 -2.44 8.78 -11.33
N ILE A 19 -1.28 8.26 -11.77
CA ILE A 19 -1.13 7.60 -13.07
C ILE A 19 -1.88 6.27 -13.11
N SER A 20 -1.92 5.53 -12.01
CA SER A 20 -2.62 4.23 -11.94
C SER A 20 -4.13 4.34 -11.83
N GLY A 21 -4.68 5.55 -11.64
CA GLY A 21 -6.12 5.74 -11.42
C GLY A 21 -6.60 5.27 -10.05
N MET A 22 -5.69 5.01 -9.10
CA MET A 22 -6.03 4.57 -7.74
C MET A 22 -6.66 5.66 -6.87
N THR A 23 -6.74 6.88 -7.39
CA THR A 23 -7.49 8.01 -6.83
C THR A 23 -8.92 8.10 -7.39
N ASP A 24 -9.35 7.10 -8.15
CA ASP A 24 -10.71 6.99 -8.67
C ASP A 24 -11.44 5.85 -7.93
N THR A 25 -12.49 6.23 -7.22
CA THR A 25 -13.33 5.33 -6.43
C THR A 25 -13.97 4.24 -7.29
N GLN A 26 -14.23 4.52 -8.57
CA GLN A 26 -14.82 3.58 -9.51
C GLN A 26 -13.88 2.41 -9.82
N VAL A 27 -12.56 2.61 -9.75
CA VAL A 27 -11.59 1.52 -9.94
C VAL A 27 -11.72 0.48 -8.83
N ILE A 28 -11.90 0.95 -7.59
CA ILE A 28 -12.06 0.09 -6.41
C ILE A 28 -13.44 -0.57 -6.43
N LEU A 29 -14.51 0.19 -6.67
CA LEU A 29 -15.87 -0.33 -6.72
C LEU A 29 -16.04 -1.35 -7.85
N GLY A 30 -15.53 -1.06 -9.04
CA GLY A 30 -15.55 -2.00 -10.17
C GLY A 30 -14.75 -3.28 -9.88
N PHE A 31 -13.66 -3.20 -9.11
CA PHE A 31 -12.95 -4.40 -8.68
C PHE A 31 -13.75 -5.26 -7.68
N LEU A 32 -14.58 -4.64 -6.84
CA LEU A 32 -15.46 -5.35 -5.90
C LEU A 32 -16.72 -5.91 -6.57
N ASP A 33 -17.13 -5.37 -7.72
CA ASP A 33 -18.31 -5.81 -8.48
C ASP A 33 -18.07 -7.08 -9.31
N ILE A 34 -17.70 -8.18 -8.65
CA ILE A 34 -17.34 -9.46 -9.29
C ILE A 34 -18.52 -10.07 -10.08
N PHE A 35 -19.76 -9.76 -9.70
CA PHE A 35 -20.97 -10.29 -10.33
C PHE A 35 -21.58 -9.34 -11.38
N GLY A 36 -21.03 -8.13 -11.53
CA GLY A 36 -21.49 -7.11 -12.47
C GLY A 36 -20.41 -6.75 -13.50
N ASP A 37 -20.13 -5.45 -13.64
CA ASP A 37 -19.13 -4.96 -14.60
C ASP A 37 -17.73 -4.94 -13.97
N TRP A 38 -17.20 -6.15 -13.77
CA TRP A 38 -15.96 -6.33 -13.01
C TRP A 38 -14.75 -5.68 -13.68
N ASN A 39 -14.09 -4.77 -12.95
CA ASN A 39 -12.90 -4.06 -13.38
C ASN A 39 -11.61 -4.65 -12.74
N PRO A 40 -10.72 -5.29 -13.53
CA PRO A 40 -9.51 -5.92 -12.99
C PRO A 40 -8.36 -4.94 -12.69
N ALA A 41 -8.50 -3.64 -12.98
CA ALA A 41 -7.43 -2.66 -12.84
C ALA A 41 -6.80 -2.66 -11.44
N ALA A 42 -7.62 -2.71 -10.39
CA ALA A 42 -7.11 -2.74 -9.02
C ALA A 42 -6.25 -3.98 -8.74
N ALA A 43 -6.67 -5.16 -9.23
CA ALA A 43 -5.91 -6.40 -9.09
C ALA A 43 -4.55 -6.34 -9.80
N ILE A 44 -4.50 -5.74 -10.99
CA ILE A 44 -3.27 -5.59 -11.77
C ILE A 44 -2.28 -4.65 -11.06
N VAL A 45 -2.76 -3.52 -10.56
CA VAL A 45 -1.91 -2.57 -9.81
C VAL A 45 -1.41 -3.21 -8.52
N MET A 46 -2.28 -3.86 -7.73
CA MET A 46 -1.85 -4.59 -6.53
C MET A 46 -0.86 -5.71 -6.86
N GLY A 47 -1.14 -6.50 -7.89
CA GLY A 47 -0.28 -7.60 -8.32
C GLY A 47 1.10 -7.13 -8.76
N SER A 48 1.18 -6.09 -9.59
CA SER A 48 2.45 -5.50 -10.02
C SER A 48 3.22 -4.88 -8.86
N ALA A 49 2.54 -4.18 -7.93
CA ALA A 49 3.15 -3.63 -6.73
C ALA A 49 3.77 -4.74 -5.86
N LEU A 50 3.07 -5.86 -5.66
CA LEU A 50 3.58 -7.00 -4.89
C LEU A 50 4.74 -7.70 -5.62
N LEU A 51 4.63 -7.92 -6.93
CA LEU A 51 5.68 -8.55 -7.74
C LEU A 51 7.01 -7.79 -7.68
N ILE A 52 6.97 -6.46 -7.56
CA ILE A 52 8.16 -5.62 -7.40
C ILE A 52 8.58 -5.54 -5.93
N SER A 53 7.63 -5.31 -5.03
CA SER A 53 7.93 -5.03 -3.61
C SER A 53 8.46 -6.25 -2.88
N ILE A 54 7.88 -7.43 -3.07
CA ILE A 54 8.31 -8.66 -2.36
C ILE A 54 9.81 -8.95 -2.59
N PRO A 55 10.32 -9.08 -3.83
CA PRO A 55 11.74 -9.31 -4.05
C PRO A 55 12.59 -8.12 -3.61
N ALA A 56 12.12 -6.88 -3.79
CA ALA A 56 12.85 -5.69 -3.36
C ALA A 56 13.06 -5.68 -1.84
N PHE A 57 12.00 -5.90 -1.05
CA PHE A 57 12.09 -6.00 0.41
C PHE A 57 12.97 -7.17 0.83
N HIS A 58 12.84 -8.33 0.19
CA HIS A 58 13.70 -9.48 0.49
C HIS A 58 15.19 -9.18 0.29
N LEU A 59 15.55 -8.40 -0.73
CA LEU A 59 16.92 -7.97 -0.98
C LEU A 59 17.38 -6.85 -0.04
N VAL A 60 16.51 -5.88 0.25
CA VAL A 60 16.82 -4.74 1.12
C VAL A 60 17.02 -5.20 2.56
N LEU A 61 16.17 -6.09 3.06
CA LEU A 61 16.24 -6.59 4.44
C LEU A 61 17.43 -7.53 4.69
N LYS A 62 18.14 -7.99 3.64
CA LYS A 62 19.43 -8.67 3.77
C LYS A 62 20.59 -7.73 4.08
N ARG A 63 20.41 -6.42 3.92
CA ARG A 63 21.44 -5.43 4.25
C ARG A 63 21.53 -5.28 5.77
N ILE A 64 22.71 -4.90 6.25
CA ILE A 64 22.93 -4.62 7.68
C ILE A 64 22.16 -3.35 8.11
N LYS A 65 22.09 -2.35 7.22
CA LYS A 65 21.36 -1.10 7.45
C LYS A 65 20.77 -0.54 6.14
N PRO A 66 19.73 0.30 6.21
CA PRO A 66 19.25 1.04 5.05
C PRO A 66 20.32 2.01 4.51
N VAL A 67 20.15 2.47 3.27
CA VAL A 67 21.13 3.37 2.62
C VAL A 67 21.10 4.78 3.22
N PHE A 68 19.93 5.21 3.70
CA PHE A 68 19.65 6.58 4.11
C PHE A 68 19.27 6.71 5.59
N ASP A 69 19.56 5.68 6.38
CA ASP A 69 19.37 5.68 7.82
C ASP A 69 20.42 4.77 8.50
N ASP A 70 20.52 4.86 9.82
CA ASP A 70 21.51 4.09 10.58
C ASP A 70 21.04 2.67 10.91
N SER A 71 19.72 2.44 10.93
CA SER A 71 19.13 1.15 11.24
C SER A 71 17.74 0.98 10.62
N PHE A 72 17.27 -0.27 10.54
CA PHE A 72 15.89 -0.56 10.18
C PHE A 72 14.97 -0.37 11.39
N HIS A 73 13.89 0.40 11.21
CA HIS A 73 12.89 0.67 12.24
C HIS A 73 11.69 -0.27 12.05
N MET A 74 11.84 -1.53 12.45
CA MET A 74 10.76 -2.52 12.34
C MET A 74 9.79 -2.43 13.54
N PRO A 75 8.48 -2.65 13.34
CA PRO A 75 7.54 -2.79 14.44
C PRO A 75 7.94 -3.94 15.35
N SER A 76 7.97 -3.71 16.67
CA SER A 76 8.21 -4.76 17.67
C SER A 76 6.95 -5.54 18.05
N ASN A 77 5.77 -4.97 17.78
CA ASN A 77 4.49 -5.61 18.06
C ASN A 77 3.96 -6.35 16.82
N THR A 78 3.87 -7.67 16.93
CA THR A 78 3.31 -8.56 15.90
C THR A 78 2.03 -9.24 16.37
N VAL A 79 1.47 -8.83 17.51
CA VAL A 79 0.26 -9.43 18.07
C VAL A 79 -0.95 -8.92 17.30
N ILE A 80 -1.72 -9.86 16.73
CA ILE A 80 -3.03 -9.55 16.18
C ILE A 80 -4.03 -9.57 17.34
N ASP A 81 -4.40 -8.38 17.81
CA ASP A 81 -5.34 -8.19 18.91
C ASP A 81 -6.73 -7.71 18.42
N ALA A 82 -7.71 -7.73 19.32
CA ALA A 82 -9.07 -7.30 19.01
C ALA A 82 -9.15 -5.82 18.60
N LYS A 83 -8.23 -4.97 19.09
CA LYS A 83 -8.15 -3.56 18.73
C LYS A 83 -7.72 -3.37 17.27
N LEU A 84 -6.70 -4.12 16.84
CA LEU A 84 -6.25 -4.13 15.44
C LEU A 84 -7.35 -4.66 14.52
N MET A 85 -7.97 -5.78 14.88
CA MET A 85 -9.04 -6.37 14.07
C MET A 85 -10.25 -5.43 13.93
N SER A 86 -10.76 -4.89 15.05
CA SER A 86 -11.90 -3.97 15.01
C SER A 86 -11.58 -2.68 14.25
N GLY A 87 -10.39 -2.10 14.47
CA GLY A 87 -9.93 -0.93 13.73
C GLY A 87 -9.82 -1.17 12.23
N ALA A 88 -9.27 -2.31 11.82
CA ALA A 88 -9.16 -2.70 10.41
C ALA A 88 -10.53 -2.90 9.74
N ILE A 89 -11.48 -3.52 10.45
CA ILE A 89 -12.86 -3.71 9.94
C ILE A 89 -13.55 -2.36 9.74
N ILE A 90 -13.54 -1.48 10.77
CA ILE A 90 -14.17 -0.16 10.69
C ILE A 90 -13.54 0.68 9.58
N PHE A 91 -12.21 0.66 9.46
CA PHE A 91 -11.49 1.35 8.40
C PHE A 91 -11.87 0.81 7.02
N GLY A 92 -11.89 -0.52 6.84
CA GLY A 92 -12.25 -1.14 5.57
C GLY A 92 -13.68 -0.81 5.13
N ILE A 93 -14.63 -0.81 6.06
CA ILE A 93 -16.02 -0.38 5.78
C ILE A 93 -16.06 1.09 5.36
N GLY A 94 -15.41 1.97 6.12
CA GLY A 94 -15.38 3.41 5.79
C GLY A 94 -14.74 3.67 4.43
N TRP A 95 -13.63 2.99 4.12
CA TRP A 95 -12.95 3.11 2.85
C TRP A 95 -13.79 2.58 1.68
N GLY A 96 -14.46 1.44 1.83
CA GLY A 96 -15.34 0.92 0.78
C GLY A 96 -16.57 1.78 0.50
N LEU A 97 -17.09 2.49 1.52
CA LEU A 97 -18.29 3.32 1.39
C LEU A 97 -18.02 4.72 0.80
N TYR A 98 -16.88 5.31 1.15
CA TYR A 98 -16.59 6.73 0.86
C TYR A 98 -15.26 6.98 0.17
N GLY A 99 -14.38 5.98 0.10
CA GLY A 99 -12.98 6.16 -0.28
C GLY A 99 -12.88 6.92 -1.59
N TRP A 100 -12.26 8.11 -1.51
CA TRP A 100 -11.83 8.94 -2.64
C TRP A 100 -10.63 8.28 -3.34
#